data_AF-A0A8H8CJW6-F1
#
_entry.id   AF-A0A8H8CJW6-F1
#
_cell.length_a   1.000
_cell.length_b   1.000
_cell.length_c   1.000
_cell.angle_alpha   90.00
_cell.angle_beta   90.00
_cell.angle_gamma   90.00
#
_symmetry.space_group_name_H-M   'P 1'
#
loop_
_entity.id
_entity.type
_entity.pdbx_description
1 polymer ?
#
loop_
_entity_poly.entity_id
_entity_poly.type
_entity_poly.pdbx_seq_one_letter_code
_entity_poly.pdbx_strand_id
1 'polypeptide(L)'
;MPTGEVRTAPIVNAILHAGKMLFVPKILTKDGTMDFFRIYSSADLASLPSGTWGIKEPGESLEGGQTRSRVLGVPPEPLDVILLPGVAFDRTLSRLGHGKGYYDRFITAYNSAFAYSPSSTSVTSVSSNHRKPLLVGLGLREQLLPGGEVPIGEHDWKMDVIITPDETITSDSAEKASIATKA
;
A
#
# COMPACT_ATOMS: atom_id res chain seq x y z
N MET A 1 -17.07 -4.61 5.00
CA MET A 1 -16.22 -3.43 4.72
C MET A 1 -16.48 -2.41 5.81
N PRO A 2 -15.44 -1.87 6.45
CA PRO A 2 -15.58 -0.73 7.34
C PRO A 2 -16.31 0.42 6.62
N THR A 3 -17.21 1.09 7.31
CA THR A 3 -17.84 2.32 6.80
C THR A 3 -16.79 3.44 6.81
N GLY A 4 -16.69 4.23 5.73
CA GLY A 4 -15.78 5.39 5.66
C GLY A 4 -14.49 5.18 4.86
N GLU A 5 -14.31 4.05 4.19
CA GLU A 5 -13.21 3.85 3.24
C GLU A 5 -13.67 3.97 1.78
N VAL A 6 -12.75 4.36 0.91
CA VAL A 6 -12.97 4.36 -0.54
C VAL A 6 -13.25 2.93 -1.03
N ARG A 7 -14.29 2.76 -1.85
CA ARG A 7 -14.62 1.45 -2.44
C ARG A 7 -13.58 1.08 -3.51
N THR A 8 -12.70 0.13 -3.19
CA THR A 8 -11.59 -0.29 -4.08
C THR A 8 -11.95 -1.38 -5.10
N ALA A 9 -13.14 -1.99 -5.01
CA ALA A 9 -13.54 -3.06 -5.94
C ALA A 9 -13.44 -2.69 -7.43
N PRO A 10 -13.82 -1.48 -7.88
CA PRO A 10 -13.61 -1.06 -9.28
C PRO A 10 -12.13 -0.99 -9.66
N ILE A 11 -11.26 -0.52 -8.76
CA ILE A 11 -9.80 -0.41 -8.99
C ILE A 11 -9.19 -1.81 -9.13
N VAL A 12 -9.52 -2.70 -8.20
CA VAL A 12 -9.10 -4.10 -8.21
C VAL A 12 -9.48 -4.79 -9.54
N ASN A 13 -10.73 -4.62 -9.97
CA ASN A 13 -11.18 -5.17 -11.24
C ASN A 13 -10.39 -4.55 -12.41
N ALA A 14 -10.23 -3.23 -12.46
CA ALA A 14 -9.49 -2.58 -13.54
C ALA A 14 -8.03 -3.06 -13.64
N ILE A 15 -7.35 -3.27 -12.51
CA ILE A 15 -5.98 -3.82 -12.47
C ILE A 15 -5.93 -5.21 -13.10
N LEU A 16 -6.84 -6.11 -12.70
CA LEU A 16 -6.90 -7.48 -13.23
C LEU A 16 -7.24 -7.50 -14.72
N HIS A 17 -8.21 -6.70 -15.17
CA HIS A 17 -8.58 -6.61 -16.59
C HIS A 17 -7.46 -6.05 -17.46
N ALA A 18 -6.63 -5.16 -16.91
CA ALA A 18 -5.46 -4.62 -17.60
C ALA A 18 -4.26 -5.58 -17.63
N GLY A 19 -4.39 -6.80 -17.10
CA GLY A 19 -3.30 -7.78 -17.04
C GLY A 19 -2.17 -7.40 -16.10
N LYS A 20 -2.40 -6.45 -15.18
CA LYS A 20 -1.41 -6.04 -14.17
C LYS A 20 -1.40 -7.02 -13.02
N MET A 21 -0.27 -7.08 -12.31
CA MET A 21 -0.18 -7.86 -11.08
C MET A 21 -0.90 -7.14 -9.95
N LEU A 22 -1.85 -7.83 -9.33
CA LEU A 22 -2.57 -7.34 -8.15
C LEU A 22 -2.08 -8.09 -6.92
N PHE A 23 -1.81 -7.35 -5.86
CA PHE A 23 -1.59 -7.92 -4.54
C PHE A 23 -2.51 -7.27 -3.51
N VAL A 24 -3.01 -8.07 -2.57
CA VAL A 24 -3.87 -7.58 -1.48
C VAL A 24 -3.26 -7.93 -0.12
N PRO A 25 -3.41 -7.05 0.89
CA PRO A 25 -2.77 -7.25 2.18
C PRO A 25 -3.43 -8.40 2.97
N LYS A 26 -2.61 -9.10 3.75
CA LYS A 26 -3.05 -10.07 4.75
C LYS A 26 -2.20 -9.91 6.01
N ILE A 27 -2.85 -9.89 7.17
CA ILE A 27 -2.18 -9.92 8.47
C ILE A 27 -1.78 -11.38 8.75
N LEU A 28 -0.49 -11.62 8.96
CA LEU A 28 0.08 -12.96 9.14
C LEU A 28 0.12 -13.39 10.60
N THR A 29 0.41 -12.47 11.52
CA THR A 29 0.56 -12.78 12.95
C THR A 29 -0.29 -11.86 13.81
N LYS A 30 -0.57 -12.31 15.04
CA LYS A 30 -1.24 -11.49 16.06
C LYS A 30 -0.43 -10.25 16.43
N ASP A 31 0.89 -10.34 16.36
CA ASP A 31 1.82 -9.23 16.62
C ASP A 31 1.86 -8.21 15.49
N GLY A 32 1.20 -8.55 14.38
CA GLY A 32 0.86 -7.58 13.38
C GLY A 32 1.87 -7.42 12.26
N THR A 33 2.49 -8.53 11.86
CA THR A 33 3.15 -8.59 10.57
C THR A 33 2.10 -8.71 9.47
N MET A 34 2.33 -8.00 8.37
CA MET A 34 1.48 -7.99 7.19
C MET A 34 2.35 -8.29 5.98
N ASP A 35 1.79 -8.98 5.00
CA ASP A 35 2.38 -9.13 3.67
C ASP A 35 1.27 -9.02 2.61
N PHE A 36 1.66 -8.91 1.36
CA PHE A 36 0.78 -8.72 0.23
C PHE A 36 0.80 -9.97 -0.64
N PHE A 37 -0.36 -10.58 -0.84
CA PHE A 37 -0.52 -11.82 -1.58
C PHE A 37 -1.08 -11.58 -2.96
N ARG A 38 -0.52 -12.25 -3.96
CA ARG A 38 -0.92 -12.09 -5.35
C ARG A 38 -2.31 -12.61 -5.60
N ILE A 39 -3.10 -11.85 -6.35
CA ILE A 39 -4.38 -12.28 -6.93
C ILE A 39 -4.16 -12.49 -8.43
N TYR A 40 -4.51 -13.67 -8.93
CA TYR A 40 -4.17 -14.08 -10.29
C TYR A 40 -5.29 -13.82 -11.30
N SER A 41 -6.54 -13.73 -10.85
CA SER A 41 -7.69 -13.49 -11.73
C SER A 41 -8.93 -13.03 -10.95
N SER A 42 -9.97 -12.61 -11.66
CA SER A 42 -11.28 -12.32 -11.07
C SER A 42 -11.92 -13.55 -10.42
N ALA A 43 -11.67 -14.76 -10.96
CA ALA A 43 -12.15 -16.01 -10.39
C ALA A 43 -11.44 -16.31 -9.06
N ASP A 44 -10.12 -16.12 -9.01
CA ASP A 44 -9.32 -16.23 -7.78
C ASP A 44 -9.77 -15.22 -6.71
N LEU A 45 -10.01 -13.96 -7.10
CA LEU A 45 -10.57 -12.96 -6.18
C LEU A 45 -11.96 -13.36 -5.65
N ALA A 46 -12.79 -13.96 -6.51
CA ALA A 46 -14.14 -14.38 -6.13
C ALA A 46 -14.12 -15.54 -5.12
N SER A 47 -13.16 -16.46 -5.23
CA SER A 47 -13.03 -17.64 -4.37
C SER A 47 -12.39 -17.37 -3.01
N LEU A 48 -11.84 -16.17 -2.78
CA LEU A 48 -11.25 -15.82 -1.50
C LEU A 48 -12.24 -15.97 -0.33
N PRO A 49 -11.85 -16.65 0.76
CA PRO A 49 -12.69 -16.77 1.94
C PRO A 49 -12.93 -15.40 2.58
N SER A 50 -14.12 -15.23 3.16
CA SER A 50 -14.38 -14.09 4.04
C SER A 50 -13.54 -14.24 5.32
N GLY A 51 -12.57 -13.35 5.50
CA GLY A 51 -11.74 -13.23 6.69
C GLY A 51 -12.38 -12.36 7.76
N THR A 52 -11.53 -11.71 8.56
CA THR A 52 -11.98 -10.89 9.69
C THR A 52 -12.75 -9.67 9.16
N TRP A 53 -13.78 -9.21 9.90
CA TRP A 53 -14.58 -8.03 9.54
C TRP A 53 -15.34 -8.14 8.20
N GLY A 54 -15.49 -9.36 7.68
CA GLY A 54 -16.16 -9.64 6.40
C GLY A 54 -15.38 -9.17 5.18
N ILE A 55 -14.06 -8.99 5.31
CA ILE A 55 -13.16 -8.66 4.20
C ILE A 55 -12.64 -9.97 3.61
N LYS A 56 -12.64 -10.09 2.28
CA LYS A 56 -12.05 -11.25 1.61
C LYS A 56 -10.54 -11.28 1.82
N GLU A 57 -10.02 -12.36 2.41
CA GLU A 57 -8.60 -12.51 2.70
C GLU A 57 -8.00 -13.66 1.89
N PRO A 58 -6.81 -13.49 1.29
CA PRO A 58 -6.19 -14.55 0.52
C PRO A 58 -5.72 -15.71 1.40
N GLY A 59 -6.03 -16.93 0.97
CA GLY A 59 -5.36 -18.13 1.49
C GLY A 59 -3.88 -18.15 1.08
N GLU A 60 -3.05 -18.87 1.85
CA GLU A 60 -1.62 -19.06 1.51
C GLU A 60 -1.41 -19.96 0.29
N SER A 61 -2.43 -20.74 -0.07
CA SER A 61 -2.45 -21.59 -1.26
C SER A 61 -3.59 -21.18 -2.19
N LEU A 62 -3.37 -21.43 -3.47
CA LEU A 62 -4.39 -21.40 -4.52
C LEU A 62 -5.23 -22.67 -4.47
N GLU A 63 -6.37 -22.61 -5.15
CA GLU A 63 -7.12 -23.82 -5.51
C GLU A 63 -6.21 -24.74 -6.36
N GLY A 64 -6.03 -25.99 -5.91
CA GLY A 64 -5.05 -26.93 -6.49
C GLY A 64 -3.72 -27.03 -5.73
N GLY A 65 -3.58 -26.35 -4.57
CA GLY A 65 -2.50 -26.60 -3.61
C GLY A 65 -1.18 -25.87 -3.88
N GLN A 66 -1.09 -25.10 -4.96
CA GLN A 66 0.07 -24.27 -5.25
C GLN A 66 0.17 -23.12 -4.24
N THR A 67 1.38 -22.85 -3.72
CA THR A 67 1.61 -21.71 -2.82
C THR A 67 1.38 -20.40 -3.57
N ARG A 68 0.61 -19.51 -2.95
CA ARG A 68 0.35 -18.17 -3.48
C ARG A 68 1.61 -17.31 -3.31
N SER A 69 2.00 -16.62 -4.38
CA SER A 69 3.06 -15.61 -4.32
C SER A 69 2.76 -14.51 -3.31
N ARG A 70 3.81 -14.01 -2.64
CA ARG A 70 3.75 -12.89 -1.70
C ARG A 70 4.91 -11.93 -1.93
N VAL A 71 4.69 -10.64 -1.64
CA VAL A 71 5.66 -9.57 -1.93
C VAL A 71 6.98 -9.78 -1.20
N LEU A 72 6.94 -10.10 0.10
CA LEU A 72 8.14 -10.39 0.90
C LEU A 72 8.49 -11.89 0.92
N GLY A 73 8.06 -12.63 -0.12
CA GLY A 73 8.30 -14.05 -0.28
C GLY A 73 9.69 -14.38 -0.81
N VAL A 74 9.86 -15.64 -1.21
CA VAL A 74 11.08 -16.12 -1.88
C VAL A 74 10.66 -16.78 -3.20
N PRO A 75 11.02 -16.21 -4.36
CA PRO A 75 11.65 -14.89 -4.52
C PRO A 75 10.71 -13.73 -4.14
N PRO A 76 11.24 -12.56 -3.73
CA PRO A 76 10.42 -11.39 -3.44
C PRO A 76 9.87 -10.78 -4.74
N GLU A 77 8.66 -10.24 -4.68
CA GLU A 77 7.97 -9.64 -5.83
C GLU A 77 7.78 -8.13 -5.61
N PRO A 78 8.55 -7.27 -6.31
CA PRO A 78 8.49 -5.84 -6.08
C PRO A 78 7.16 -5.22 -6.53
N LEU A 79 6.78 -4.13 -5.88
CA LEU A 79 5.61 -3.32 -6.20
C LEU A 79 6.02 -2.00 -6.87
N ASP A 80 5.20 -1.55 -7.83
CA ASP A 80 5.33 -0.22 -8.44
C ASP A 80 4.50 0.85 -7.70
N VAL A 81 3.35 0.45 -7.15
CA VAL A 81 2.40 1.34 -6.47
C VAL A 81 1.79 0.60 -5.28
N ILE A 82 1.68 1.29 -4.15
CA ILE A 82 0.93 0.82 -2.97
C ILE A 82 -0.22 1.79 -2.72
N LEU A 83 -1.44 1.27 -2.70
CA LEU A 83 -2.64 2.03 -2.33
C LEU A 83 -2.86 1.87 -0.82
N LEU A 84 -2.82 2.99 -0.09
CA LEU A 84 -2.92 3.00 1.36
C LEU A 84 -4.27 3.54 1.83
N PRO A 85 -5.00 2.78 2.67
CA PRO A 85 -6.15 3.29 3.38
C PRO A 85 -5.71 4.16 4.57
N GLY A 86 -6.63 5.02 5.01
CA GLY A 86 -6.43 5.88 6.17
C GLY A 86 -7.77 6.31 6.76
N VAL A 87 -7.73 6.69 8.03
CA VAL A 87 -8.81 7.40 8.72
C VAL A 87 -8.78 8.88 8.34
N ALA A 88 -7.59 9.46 8.30
CA ALA A 88 -7.36 10.84 7.90
C ALA A 88 -6.05 10.97 7.11
N PHE A 89 -5.98 12.00 6.30
CA PHE A 89 -4.81 12.46 5.60
C PHE A 89 -4.71 13.97 5.77
N ASP A 90 -3.51 14.55 5.64
CA ASP A 90 -3.37 16.01 5.61
C ASP A 90 -2.63 16.50 4.38
N ARG A 91 -2.69 17.81 4.14
CA ARG A 91 -2.01 18.47 3.02
C ARG A 91 -0.48 18.42 3.07
N THR A 92 0.13 17.91 4.15
CA THR A 92 1.57 17.65 4.25
C THR A 92 1.94 16.22 3.88
N LEU A 93 1.01 15.49 3.25
CA LEU A 93 1.11 14.08 2.85
C LEU A 93 1.18 13.10 4.04
N SER A 94 0.78 13.54 5.23
CA SER A 94 0.70 12.67 6.40
C SER A 94 -0.56 11.81 6.35
N ARG A 95 -0.50 10.62 6.95
CA ARG A 95 -1.60 9.64 6.97
C ARG A 95 -1.82 9.14 8.40
N LEU A 96 -3.07 9.15 8.85
CA LEU A 96 -3.50 8.50 10.08
C LEU A 96 -4.17 7.17 9.76
N GLY A 97 -3.58 6.06 10.17
CA GLY A 97 -4.23 4.74 10.11
C GLY A 97 -5.11 4.43 11.32
N HIS A 98 -5.63 3.20 11.40
CA HIS A 98 -6.39 2.71 12.57
C HIS A 98 -5.53 2.39 13.82
N GLY A 99 -4.31 2.92 13.90
CA GLY A 99 -3.45 2.86 15.10
C GLY A 99 -2.60 1.59 15.29
N LYS A 100 -2.71 0.57 14.42
CA LYS A 100 -1.88 -0.65 14.52
C LYS A 100 -0.55 -0.59 13.78
N GLY A 101 -0.32 0.42 12.92
CA GLY A 101 0.95 0.61 12.19
C GLY A 101 1.33 -0.51 11.22
N TYR A 102 0.35 -1.27 10.69
CA TYR A 102 0.62 -2.39 9.78
C TYR A 102 1.34 -1.94 8.50
N TYR A 103 0.84 -0.87 7.88
CA TYR A 103 1.39 -0.35 6.64
C TYR A 103 2.79 0.24 6.84
N ASP A 104 3.01 0.97 7.93
CA ASP A 104 4.30 1.61 8.21
C ASP A 104 5.41 0.56 8.46
N ARG A 105 5.07 -0.52 9.18
CA ARG A 105 5.96 -1.69 9.33
C ARG A 105 6.18 -2.42 8.00
N PHE A 106 5.13 -2.63 7.21
CA PHE A 106 5.26 -3.27 5.90
C PHE A 106 6.16 -2.46 4.95
N ILE A 107 5.99 -1.14 4.87
CA ILE A 107 6.81 -0.28 4.02
C ILE A 107 8.28 -0.31 4.47
N THR A 108 8.52 -0.31 5.78
CA THR A 108 9.88 -0.44 6.33
C THR A 108 10.53 -1.77 5.94
N ALA A 109 9.79 -2.88 6.08
CA ALA A 109 10.25 -4.22 5.69
C ALA A 109 10.45 -4.34 4.18
N TYR A 110 9.53 -3.81 3.38
CA TYR A 110 9.61 -3.71 1.92
C TYR A 110 10.88 -2.96 1.50
N ASN A 111 11.08 -1.75 2.02
CA ASN A 111 12.28 -0.98 1.71
C ASN A 111 13.54 -1.73 2.11
N SER A 112 13.54 -2.46 3.23
CA SER A 112 14.70 -3.27 3.62
C SER A 112 14.95 -4.43 2.65
N ALA A 113 13.91 -5.14 2.23
CA ALA A 113 14.01 -6.28 1.32
C ALA A 113 14.45 -5.88 -0.10
N PHE A 114 14.02 -4.71 -0.58
CA PHE A 114 14.29 -4.24 -1.94
C PHE A 114 15.40 -3.18 -2.04
N ALA A 115 15.84 -2.57 -0.93
CA ALA A 115 17.02 -1.69 -0.90
C ALA A 115 18.33 -2.46 -0.67
N TYR A 116 18.26 -3.70 -0.19
CA TYR A 116 19.44 -4.55 0.02
C TYR A 116 19.90 -5.16 -1.31
N SER A 117 20.81 -4.46 -2.00
CA SER A 117 21.76 -5.07 -2.94
C SER A 117 23.14 -5.10 -2.25
N PRO A 118 23.41 -6.05 -1.34
CA PRO A 118 24.77 -6.25 -0.84
C PRO A 118 25.54 -6.96 -1.95
N SER A 119 26.60 -6.35 -2.47
CA SER A 119 27.52 -6.96 -3.46
C SER A 119 26.92 -7.26 -4.85
N SER A 120 26.84 -6.24 -5.70
CA SER A 120 27.85 -6.05 -6.75
C SER A 120 29.29 -6.42 -6.33
N THR A 121 29.54 -7.69 -6.00
CA THR A 121 30.85 -8.36 -6.05
C THR A 121 30.66 -9.83 -6.39
N SER A 122 29.68 -10.13 -7.24
CA SER A 122 29.59 -11.36 -7.99
C SER A 122 29.39 -10.95 -9.43
N VAL A 123 30.46 -11.13 -10.22
CA VAL A 123 30.43 -11.04 -11.67
C VAL A 123 29.44 -12.08 -12.15
N THR A 124 28.16 -11.69 -12.30
CA THR A 124 27.12 -12.19 -13.22
C THR A 124 25.79 -11.55 -12.78
N SER A 125 25.32 -10.54 -13.54
CA SER A 125 23.90 -10.28 -13.90
C SER A 125 22.86 -10.35 -12.77
N VAL A 126 22.10 -9.34 -12.37
CA VAL A 126 21.44 -8.23 -13.08
C VAL A 126 21.17 -7.15 -12.04
N SER A 127 21.54 -5.91 -12.31
CA SER A 127 21.15 -4.74 -11.53
C SER A 127 19.63 -4.54 -11.61
N SER A 128 18.88 -5.07 -10.64
CA SER A 128 17.48 -4.68 -10.46
C SER A 128 17.45 -3.25 -9.93
N ASN A 129 17.40 -2.29 -10.84
CA ASN A 129 17.18 -0.88 -10.58
C ASN A 129 15.72 -0.66 -10.14
N HIS A 130 15.31 -1.32 -9.04
CA HIS A 130 13.94 -1.26 -8.58
C HIS A 130 13.69 0.07 -7.89
N ARG A 131 12.77 0.86 -8.43
CA ARG A 131 12.34 2.13 -7.83
C ARG A 131 11.47 1.83 -6.62
N LYS A 132 11.55 2.66 -5.57
CA LYS A 132 10.59 2.60 -4.46
C LYS A 132 9.16 2.69 -5.02
N PRO A 133 8.20 1.92 -4.48
CA PRO A 133 6.81 2.01 -4.91
C PRO A 133 6.27 3.39 -4.61
N LEU A 134 5.39 3.89 -5.48
CA LEU A 134 4.63 5.09 -5.21
C LEU A 134 3.61 4.81 -4.09
N LEU A 135 3.72 5.55 -2.99
CA LEU A 135 2.78 5.46 -1.86
C LEU A 135 1.61 6.42 -2.10
N VAL A 136 0.42 5.86 -2.38
CA VAL A 136 -0.77 6.62 -2.72
C VAL A 136 -1.84 6.46 -1.64
N GLY A 137 -2.13 7.54 -0.92
CA GLY A 137 -3.27 7.62 -0.01
C GLY A 137 -4.58 7.79 -0.79
N LEU A 138 -5.56 6.92 -0.54
CA LEU A 138 -6.91 7.06 -1.08
C LEU A 138 -7.85 7.51 0.05
N GLY A 139 -8.39 8.72 -0.07
CA GLY A 139 -9.27 9.30 0.95
C GLY A 139 -10.56 9.87 0.37
N LEU A 140 -11.60 9.92 1.19
CA LEU A 140 -12.79 10.73 0.93
C LEU A 140 -12.50 12.20 1.24
N ARG A 141 -13.35 13.12 0.77
CA ARG A 141 -13.22 14.56 1.02
C ARG A 141 -13.10 14.86 2.52
N GLU A 142 -13.94 14.21 3.31
CA GLU A 142 -14.04 14.40 4.76
C GLU A 142 -12.82 13.86 5.52
N GLN A 143 -11.96 13.08 4.84
CA GLN A 143 -10.73 12.53 5.42
C GLN A 143 -9.52 13.43 5.16
N LEU A 144 -9.65 14.48 4.36
CA LEU A 144 -8.55 15.41 4.06
C LEU A 144 -8.59 16.63 4.99
N LEU A 145 -7.60 16.73 5.85
CA LEU A 145 -7.43 17.80 6.83
C LEU A 145 -6.49 18.91 6.33
N PRO A 146 -6.56 20.11 6.92
CA PRO A 146 -5.50 21.11 6.84
C PRO A 146 -4.13 20.52 7.20
N GLY A 147 -3.07 21.08 6.62
CA GLY A 147 -1.72 20.58 6.81
C GLY A 147 -1.25 20.68 8.27
N GLY A 148 -0.68 19.60 8.80
CA GLY A 148 -0.13 19.54 10.16
C GLY A 148 -1.12 19.05 11.22
N GLU A 149 -2.36 18.71 10.84
CA GLU A 149 -3.36 18.18 11.78
C GLU A 149 -3.24 16.68 12.01
N VAL A 150 -2.60 15.94 11.11
CA VAL A 150 -2.33 14.51 11.33
C VAL A 150 -1.05 14.38 12.17
N PRO A 151 -1.12 13.84 13.40
CA PRO A 151 0.08 13.60 14.20
C PRO A 151 0.92 12.49 13.55
N ILE A 152 2.23 12.72 13.49
CA ILE A 152 3.21 11.78 12.97
C ILE A 152 4.31 11.51 13.99
N GLY A 153 4.75 10.27 14.07
CA GLY A 153 5.93 9.83 14.82
C GLY A 153 7.11 9.48 13.90
N GLU A 154 8.23 9.08 14.50
CA GLU A 154 9.48 8.76 13.80
C GLU A 154 9.36 7.60 12.80
N HIS A 155 8.41 6.70 13.03
CA HIS A 155 8.24 5.49 12.22
C HIS A 155 7.13 5.62 11.16
N ASP A 156 6.44 6.76 11.09
CA ASP A 156 5.33 6.95 10.17
C ASP A 156 5.84 7.32 8.77
N TRP A 157 5.31 6.63 7.77
CA TRP A 157 5.64 6.91 6.37
C TRP A 157 4.65 7.92 5.80
N LYS A 158 5.19 9.00 5.22
CA LYS A 158 4.41 9.94 4.41
C LYS A 158 4.05 9.33 3.07
N MET A 159 2.93 9.79 2.53
CA MET A 159 2.50 9.43 1.17
C MET A 159 3.31 10.25 0.16
N ASP A 160 3.43 9.72 -1.05
CA ASP A 160 3.92 10.50 -2.19
C ASP A 160 2.78 11.29 -2.84
N VAL A 161 1.58 10.68 -2.85
CA VAL A 161 0.36 11.25 -3.43
C VAL A 161 -0.83 10.97 -2.51
N ILE A 162 -1.73 11.94 -2.35
CA ILE A 162 -3.07 11.73 -1.79
C ILE A 162 -4.10 12.04 -2.88
N ILE A 163 -5.03 11.13 -3.11
CA ILE A 163 -6.13 11.29 -4.05
C ILE A 163 -7.44 11.33 -3.28
N THR A 164 -8.20 12.40 -3.48
CA THR A 164 -9.58 12.56 -3.00
C THR A 164 -10.53 12.73 -4.19
N PRO A 165 -11.86 12.78 -3.99
CA PRO A 165 -12.81 13.04 -5.08
C PRO A 165 -12.60 14.38 -5.79
N ASP A 166 -12.01 15.38 -5.11
CA ASP A 166 -11.91 16.74 -5.62
C ASP A 166 -10.51 17.13 -6.06
N GLU A 167 -9.47 16.52 -5.48
CA GLU A 167 -8.10 16.94 -5.71
C GLU A 167 -7.08 15.79 -5.62
N THR A 168 -5.92 16.02 -6.24
CA THR A 168 -4.73 15.18 -6.11
C THR A 168 -3.62 16.03 -5.51
N ILE A 169 -3.12 15.63 -4.35
CA ILE A 169 -2.06 16.31 -3.61
C ILE A 169 -0.76 15.56 -3.81
N THR A 170 0.27 16.30 -4.20
CA THR A 170 1.66 15.88 -4.38
C THR A 170 2.59 16.81 -3.59
N SER A 171 3.86 16.46 -3.45
CA SER A 171 4.89 17.30 -2.82
C SER A 171 4.88 18.74 -3.35
N ASP A 172 4.75 18.90 -4.66
CA ASP A 172 4.84 20.19 -5.35
C ASP A 172 3.62 21.08 -5.09
N SER A 173 2.46 20.46 -4.84
CA SER A 173 1.23 21.17 -4.45
C SER A 173 1.18 21.49 -2.95
N ALA A 174 1.76 20.63 -2.11
CA ALA A 174 1.83 20.81 -0.67
C ALA A 174 2.71 22.01 -0.29
N GLU A 175 3.83 22.19 -0.98
CA GLU A 175 4.76 23.31 -0.76
C GLU A 175 4.11 24.66 -1.09
N LYS A 176 3.36 24.75 -2.20
CA LYS A 176 2.60 25.96 -2.58
C LYS A 176 1.51 26.33 -1.58
N ALA A 177 0.80 25.34 -1.04
CA ALA A 177 -0.22 25.57 -0.01
C ALA A 177 0.40 26.06 1.32
N SER A 178 1.56 25.54 1.71
CA SER A 178 2.23 25.95 2.95
C SER A 178 2.81 27.38 2.90
N ILE A 179 3.07 27.92 1.71
CA ILE A 179 3.49 29.31 1.51
C ILE A 179 2.29 30.26 1.60
N ALA A 180 1.13 29.87 1.07
CA ALA A 180 -0.09 30.68 1.08
C ALA A 180 -0.66 30.93 2.49
N THR A 181 -0.47 30.00 3.43
CA THR A 181 -0.95 30.15 4.82
C THR A 181 -0.02 31.00 5.70
N LYS A 182 1.17 31.36 5.21
CA LYS A 182 2.17 32.17 5.94
C LYS A 182 2.23 33.64 5.50
N ALA A 183 1.38 34.05 4.56
CA ALA A 183 1.25 35.42 4.07
C ALA A 183 -0.08 36.04 4.54
#